data_AF-A0A968XJH8-F1
#
_entry.id   AF-A0A968XJH8-F1
#
_cell.length_a   1.000
_cell.length_b   1.000
_cell.length_c   1.000
_cell.angle_alpha   90.00
_cell.angle_beta   90.00
_cell.angle_gamma   90.00
#
_symmetry.space_group_name_H-M   'P 1'
#
loop_
_entity.id
_entity.type
_entity.pdbx_description
1 polymer ?
#
loop_
_entity_poly.entity_id
_entity_poly.type
_entity_poly.pdbx_seq_one_letter_code
_entity_poly.pdbx_strand_id
1 'polypeptide(L)'
;MITATMANPIDTLKKLKGRTWTEIRSRGEQAISAYTEQIGLSGKLPSDDEFVQMIHRNYFPKAEVNAETLFAHFYEVADEKFFPSFREKEKTIELFRQLDEKARIHVVEQAEKIVEGKFDLLGYQNLDFGEAFDWHYEPISGKHIPLKHWKQYDELDAEETGDKKIIWELNRHQHFFTLGVAYQLSNDEIFAETFIQHLDSWMEQNPPGLGVNWMSSLEVAFRAMSWIWAFNFFKDSPNFTPEILQKALKFLHVHGRHLEKYLSTYYSPNTHLTGEALGLYYLGTQLPFSNAPNIGADSAKKFSLPNSTDRFCLTACISSKPLGINDIRLISTFIFCF
;
A
#
# COMPACT_ATOMS: atom_id res chain seq x y z
N MET A 1 -28.63 -25.38 8.51
CA MET A 1 -28.08 -25.28 9.87
C MET A 1 -26.58 -25.49 9.78
N ILE A 2 -25.79 -24.41 9.80
CA ILE A 2 -24.33 -24.50 9.80
C ILE A 2 -23.92 -24.73 11.26
N THR A 3 -23.55 -25.96 11.59
CA THR A 3 -22.90 -26.27 12.86
C THR A 3 -21.51 -25.65 12.85
N ALA A 4 -21.36 -24.49 13.46
CA ALA A 4 -20.05 -23.98 13.84
C ALA A 4 -19.42 -25.01 14.78
N THR A 5 -18.47 -25.79 14.28
CA THR A 5 -17.55 -26.59 15.11
C THR A 5 -16.76 -25.61 15.96
N MET A 6 -17.26 -25.32 17.15
CA MET A 6 -16.51 -24.62 18.19
C MET A 6 -15.22 -25.41 18.43
N ALA A 7 -14.08 -24.81 18.13
CA ALA A 7 -12.79 -25.40 18.40
C ALA A 7 -12.73 -25.84 19.88
N ASN A 8 -12.33 -27.08 20.13
CA ASN A 8 -12.23 -27.63 21.48
C ASN A 8 -11.35 -26.72 22.34
N PRO A 9 -11.81 -26.20 23.49
CA PRO A 9 -11.04 -25.33 24.37
C PRO A 9 -9.66 -25.91 24.74
N ILE A 10 -9.56 -27.24 24.82
CA ILE A 10 -8.31 -27.97 25.11
C ILE A 10 -7.30 -27.84 23.96
N ASP A 11 -7.75 -27.84 22.70
CA ASP A 11 -6.86 -27.71 21.55
C ASP A 11 -6.40 -26.26 21.36
N THR A 12 -7.24 -25.28 21.73
CA THR A 12 -6.84 -23.87 21.85
C THR A 12 -5.80 -23.68 22.95
N LEU A 13 -5.95 -24.33 24.11
CA LEU A 13 -4.96 -24.30 25.20
C LEU A 13 -3.64 -24.99 24.81
N LYS A 14 -3.69 -26.08 24.04
CA LYS A 14 -2.48 -26.72 23.49
C LYS A 14 -1.73 -25.80 22.52
N LYS A 15 -2.43 -25.02 21.69
CA LYS A 15 -1.84 -24.03 20.79
C LYS A 15 -1.15 -22.87 21.53
N LEU A 16 -1.48 -22.64 22.80
CA LEU A 16 -0.83 -21.63 23.66
C LEU A 16 0.42 -22.17 24.38
N LYS A 17 0.60 -23.49 24.42
CA LYS A 17 1.71 -24.13 25.14
C LYS A 17 3.04 -23.81 24.44
N GLY A 18 3.95 -23.16 25.17
CA GLY A 18 5.29 -22.79 24.68
C GLY A 18 5.41 -21.37 24.13
N ARG A 19 4.32 -20.58 24.11
CA ARG A 19 4.34 -19.18 23.68
C ARG A 19 4.72 -18.24 24.81
N THR A 20 5.38 -17.12 24.48
CA THR A 20 5.70 -16.07 25.45
C THR A 20 4.45 -15.25 25.81
N TRP A 21 4.46 -14.60 26.98
CA TRP A 21 3.39 -13.68 27.38
C TRP A 21 3.18 -12.52 26.39
N THR A 22 4.26 -12.04 25.77
CA THR A 22 4.20 -10.99 24.75
C THR A 22 3.49 -11.45 23.49
N GLU A 23 3.76 -12.68 23.03
CA GLU A 23 3.04 -13.26 21.89
C GLU A 23 1.56 -13.47 22.20
N ILE A 24 1.23 -14.01 23.37
CA ILE A 24 -0.17 -14.22 23.79
C ILE A 24 -0.94 -12.90 23.81
N ARG A 25 -0.34 -11.86 24.41
CA ARG A 25 -0.93 -10.52 24.45
C ARG A 25 -1.15 -9.94 23.06
N SER A 26 -0.13 -9.97 22.20
CA SER A 26 -0.20 -9.44 20.84
C SER A 26 -1.30 -10.13 20.02
N ARG A 27 -1.39 -11.46 20.08
CA ARG A 27 -2.45 -12.22 19.38
C ARG A 27 -3.84 -11.92 19.95
N GLY A 28 -3.95 -11.73 21.27
CA GLY A 28 -5.20 -11.35 21.93
C GLY A 28 -5.68 -9.97 21.49
N GLU A 29 -4.79 -8.97 21.46
CA GLU A 29 -5.09 -7.62 20.97
C GLU A 29 -5.54 -7.64 19.50
N GLN A 30 -4.86 -8.41 18.65
CA GLN A 30 -5.27 -8.61 17.25
C GLN A 30 -6.65 -9.27 17.12
N ALA A 31 -6.92 -10.31 17.91
CA ALA A 31 -8.21 -11.00 17.87
C ALA A 31 -9.36 -10.08 18.32
N ILE A 32 -9.16 -9.28 19.36
CA ILE A 32 -10.14 -8.29 19.83
C ILE A 32 -10.39 -7.25 18.73
N SER A 33 -9.32 -6.70 18.13
CA SER A 33 -9.45 -5.71 17.06
C SER A 33 -10.22 -6.27 15.85
N ALA A 34 -9.93 -7.49 15.43
CA ALA A 34 -10.64 -8.12 14.31
C ALA A 34 -12.11 -8.36 14.65
N TYR A 35 -12.42 -8.75 15.89
CA TYR A 35 -13.80 -8.91 16.33
C TYR A 35 -14.56 -7.57 16.33
N THR A 36 -13.97 -6.49 16.85
CA THR A 36 -14.62 -5.17 16.87
C THR A 36 -14.83 -4.61 15.46
N GLU A 37 -13.95 -4.92 14.52
CA GLU A 37 -14.11 -4.62 13.09
C GLU A 37 -15.29 -5.41 12.49
N GLN A 38 -15.39 -6.71 12.74
CA GLN A 38 -16.48 -7.56 12.22
C GLN A 38 -17.88 -7.12 12.69
N ILE A 39 -18.02 -6.66 13.92
CA ILE A 39 -19.30 -6.17 14.46
C ILE A 39 -19.54 -4.68 14.19
N GLY A 40 -18.67 -4.03 13.41
CA GLY A 40 -18.85 -2.64 12.95
C GLY A 40 -18.59 -1.56 14.00
N LEU A 41 -17.92 -1.89 15.11
CA LEU A 41 -17.52 -0.93 16.15
C LEU A 41 -16.25 -0.14 15.79
N SER A 42 -15.42 -0.66 14.89
CA SER A 42 -14.17 -0.01 14.47
C SER A 42 -13.82 -0.33 13.02
N GLY A 43 -12.78 0.32 12.49
CA GLY A 43 -12.23 -0.01 11.16
C GLY A 43 -13.00 0.58 9.99
N LYS A 44 -13.82 1.61 10.22
CA LYS A 44 -14.50 2.36 9.16
C LYS A 44 -13.57 3.42 8.58
N LEU A 45 -13.81 3.77 7.32
CA LEU A 45 -13.21 4.96 6.73
C LEU A 45 -13.76 6.19 7.46
N PRO A 46 -12.91 7.14 7.92
CA PRO A 46 -13.41 8.36 8.52
C PRO A 46 -14.15 9.21 7.49
N SER A 47 -15.15 9.97 7.96
CA SER A 47 -15.70 11.11 7.22
C SER A 47 -14.66 12.22 7.08
N ASP A 48 -14.92 13.22 6.24
CA ASP A 48 -13.99 14.34 6.05
C ASP A 48 -13.79 15.13 7.34
N ASP A 49 -14.87 15.39 8.09
CA ASP A 49 -14.80 16.06 9.39
C ASP A 49 -14.00 15.26 10.43
N GLU A 50 -14.24 13.94 10.50
CA GLU A 50 -13.48 13.06 11.40
C GLU A 50 -12.00 13.03 11.00
N PHE A 51 -11.70 12.96 9.70
CA PHE A 51 -10.33 12.95 9.21
C PHE A 51 -9.62 14.27 9.54
N VAL A 52 -10.27 15.42 9.34
CA VAL A 52 -9.73 16.73 9.73
C VAL A 52 -9.47 16.81 11.24
N GLN A 53 -10.37 16.27 12.06
CA GLN A 53 -10.15 16.22 13.52
C GLN A 53 -8.99 15.30 13.93
N MET A 54 -8.69 14.29 13.11
CA MET A 54 -7.52 13.43 13.29
C MET A 54 -6.21 14.12 12.87
N ILE A 55 -6.23 15.33 12.32
CA ILE A 55 -5.01 16.02 11.91
C ILE A 55 -4.44 16.83 13.08
N HIS A 56 -3.15 16.65 13.33
CA HIS A 56 -2.44 17.28 14.42
C HIS A 56 -2.23 18.76 14.11
N ARG A 57 -2.84 19.64 14.92
CA ARG A 57 -2.89 21.10 14.67
C ARG A 57 -1.52 21.78 14.52
N ASN A 58 -0.45 21.18 15.05
CA ASN A 58 0.90 21.72 14.90
C ASN A 58 1.42 21.71 13.45
N TYR A 59 0.86 20.89 12.56
CA TYR A 59 1.26 20.83 11.15
C TYR A 59 0.53 21.84 10.25
N PHE A 60 -0.61 22.35 10.71
CA PHE A 60 -1.38 23.40 10.03
C PHE A 60 -1.58 24.63 10.93
N PRO A 61 -0.49 25.30 11.37
CA PRO A 61 -0.61 26.44 12.26
C PRO A 61 -1.18 27.64 11.48
N LYS A 62 -2.50 27.88 11.63
CA LYS A 62 -3.30 29.02 11.13
C LYS A 62 -4.08 28.82 9.82
N ALA A 63 -3.91 27.71 9.11
CA ALA A 63 -4.73 27.40 7.93
C ALA A 63 -5.95 26.54 8.33
N GLU A 64 -7.09 26.76 7.67
CA GLU A 64 -8.21 25.82 7.71
C GLU A 64 -7.79 24.53 7.00
N VAL A 65 -8.03 23.37 7.61
CA VAL A 65 -7.65 22.09 7.02
C VAL A 65 -8.77 21.64 6.07
N ASN A 66 -8.45 21.62 4.78
CA ASN A 66 -9.33 21.24 3.67
C ASN A 66 -8.52 20.54 2.57
N ALA A 67 -9.17 20.08 1.49
CA ALA A 67 -8.52 19.37 0.39
C ALA A 67 -7.29 20.11 -0.16
N GLU A 68 -7.44 21.41 -0.47
CA GLU A 68 -6.38 22.25 -1.07
C GLU A 68 -5.16 22.40 -0.16
N THR A 69 -5.40 22.73 1.11
CA THR A 69 -4.31 22.88 2.09
C THR A 69 -3.64 21.56 2.41
N LEU A 70 -4.39 20.46 2.44
CA LEU A 70 -3.85 19.11 2.57
C LEU A 70 -2.97 18.72 1.39
N PHE A 71 -3.41 19.04 0.18
CA PHE A 71 -2.65 18.80 -1.05
C PHE A 71 -1.33 19.56 -1.02
N ALA A 72 -1.37 20.87 -0.78
CA ALA A 72 -0.16 21.69 -0.68
C ALA A 72 0.81 21.18 0.39
N HIS A 73 0.30 20.88 1.59
CA HIS A 73 1.13 20.43 2.70
C HIS A 73 1.69 19.01 2.50
N PHE A 74 0.94 18.12 1.85
CA PHE A 74 1.43 16.77 1.52
C PHE A 74 2.72 16.85 0.69
N TYR A 75 2.76 17.73 -0.33
CA TYR A 75 3.95 17.89 -1.16
C TYR A 75 5.05 18.72 -0.49
N GLU A 76 4.72 19.69 0.36
CA GLU A 76 5.71 20.35 1.21
C GLU A 76 6.46 19.33 2.09
N VAL A 77 5.71 18.43 2.74
CA VAL A 77 6.29 17.33 3.52
C VAL A 77 7.09 16.38 2.64
N ALA A 78 6.57 16.03 1.47
CA ALA A 78 7.31 15.18 0.53
C ALA A 78 8.66 15.83 0.17
N ASP A 79 8.65 17.13 -0.09
CA ASP A 79 9.83 17.91 -0.41
C ASP A 79 10.80 18.13 0.76
N GLU A 80 10.40 17.85 2.00
CA GLU A 80 11.26 17.92 3.17
C GLU A 80 11.77 16.54 3.63
N LYS A 81 10.93 15.51 3.52
CA LYS A 81 11.09 14.22 4.22
C LYS A 81 11.01 13.00 3.30
N PHE A 82 10.56 13.14 2.06
CA PHE A 82 10.57 12.07 1.06
C PHE A 82 11.84 12.08 0.23
N PHE A 83 12.02 11.01 -0.59
CA PHE A 83 13.20 10.82 -1.42
C PHE A 83 13.58 12.11 -2.18
N PRO A 84 14.85 12.54 -2.11
CA PRO A 84 15.31 13.75 -2.79
C PRO A 84 14.97 13.79 -4.29
N SER A 85 14.92 12.63 -4.93
CA SER A 85 14.59 12.52 -6.35
C SER A 85 13.18 13.00 -6.72
N PHE A 86 12.23 13.03 -5.80
CA PHE A 86 10.91 13.62 -6.08
C PHE A 86 10.86 15.14 -5.88
N ARG A 87 11.81 15.72 -5.13
CA ARG A 87 12.05 17.18 -5.09
C ARG A 87 12.65 17.66 -6.40
N GLU A 88 13.60 16.89 -6.92
CA GLU A 88 14.33 17.19 -8.14
C GLU A 88 13.67 16.52 -9.34
N LYS A 89 12.38 16.83 -9.56
CA LYS A 89 11.54 16.23 -10.61
C LYS A 89 12.26 16.21 -11.95
N GLU A 90 12.84 17.34 -12.37
CA GLU A 90 13.52 17.48 -13.65
C GLU A 90 14.71 16.52 -13.77
N LYS A 91 15.44 16.29 -12.67
CA LYS A 91 16.56 15.32 -12.65
C LYS A 91 16.04 13.89 -12.75
N THR A 92 14.94 13.56 -12.09
CA THR A 92 14.34 12.22 -12.17
C THR A 92 13.80 11.92 -13.55
N ILE A 93 13.13 12.88 -14.18
CA ILE A 93 12.70 12.76 -15.58
C ILE A 93 13.91 12.58 -16.49
N GLU A 94 14.97 13.37 -16.28
CA GLU A 94 16.20 13.25 -17.05
C GLU A 94 16.85 11.87 -16.88
N LEU A 95 16.82 11.29 -15.68
CA LEU A 95 17.25 9.90 -15.45
C LEU A 95 16.41 8.90 -16.24
N PHE A 96 15.08 9.08 -16.32
CA PHE A 96 14.23 8.23 -17.16
C PHE A 96 14.52 8.41 -18.66
N ARG A 97 14.84 9.63 -19.10
CA ARG A 97 15.24 9.91 -20.49
C ARG A 97 16.60 9.29 -20.83
N GLN A 98 17.50 9.19 -19.85
CA GLN A 98 18.80 8.54 -19.98
C GLN A 98 18.75 7.01 -20.00
N LEU A 99 17.60 6.39 -19.70
CA LEU A 99 17.41 4.97 -19.92
C LEU A 99 17.61 4.64 -21.41
N ASP A 100 18.03 3.41 -21.69
CA ASP A 100 18.10 2.89 -23.06
C ASP A 100 16.76 3.08 -23.80
N GLU A 101 16.83 3.35 -25.09
CA GLU A 101 15.64 3.62 -25.91
C GLU A 101 14.63 2.48 -25.87
N LYS A 102 15.09 1.23 -25.90
CA LYS A 102 14.20 0.06 -25.82
C LYS A 102 13.51 -0.01 -24.47
N ALA A 103 14.20 0.30 -23.38
CA ALA A 103 13.62 0.34 -22.05
C ALA A 103 12.52 1.42 -21.92
N ARG A 104 12.73 2.61 -22.52
CA ARG A 104 11.71 3.67 -22.53
C ARG A 104 10.48 3.26 -23.35
N ILE A 105 10.69 2.74 -24.56
CA ILE A 105 9.61 2.23 -25.41
C ILE A 105 8.84 1.14 -24.67
N HIS A 106 9.54 0.19 -24.06
CA HIS A 106 8.92 -0.92 -23.34
C HIS A 106 8.04 -0.45 -22.17
N VAL A 107 8.47 0.54 -21.39
CA VAL A 107 7.64 1.07 -20.28
C VAL A 107 6.37 1.74 -20.81
N VAL A 108 6.47 2.49 -21.91
CA VAL A 108 5.30 3.13 -22.53
C VAL A 108 4.34 2.08 -23.11
N GLU A 109 4.84 1.09 -23.85
CA GLU A 109 4.03 -0.03 -24.37
C GLU A 109 3.32 -0.80 -23.25
N GLN A 110 3.99 -1.01 -22.11
CA GLN A 110 3.39 -1.65 -20.95
C GLN A 110 2.33 -0.77 -20.29
N ALA A 111 2.53 0.54 -20.23
CA ALA A 111 1.52 1.48 -19.76
C ALA A 111 0.29 1.49 -20.68
N GLU A 112 0.47 1.48 -22.00
CA GLU A 112 -0.61 1.38 -22.98
C GLU A 112 -1.45 0.11 -22.79
N LYS A 113 -0.81 -1.04 -22.52
CA LYS A 113 -1.54 -2.27 -22.17
C LYS A 113 -2.36 -2.12 -20.89
N ILE A 114 -1.82 -1.46 -19.88
CA ILE A 114 -2.55 -1.19 -18.62
C ILE A 114 -3.78 -0.32 -18.88
N VAL A 115 -3.68 0.68 -19.77
CA VAL A 115 -4.84 1.48 -20.22
C VAL A 115 -5.92 0.59 -20.85
N GLU A 116 -5.52 -0.45 -21.60
CA GLU A 116 -6.44 -1.44 -22.17
C GLU A 116 -6.95 -2.49 -21.16
N GLY A 117 -6.61 -2.39 -19.87
CA GLY A 117 -7.00 -3.37 -18.85
C GLY A 117 -6.20 -4.67 -18.88
N LYS A 118 -5.03 -4.69 -19.52
CA LYS A 118 -4.18 -5.87 -19.69
C LYS A 118 -2.91 -5.80 -18.83
N PHE A 119 -2.59 -6.90 -18.15
CA PHE A 119 -1.46 -6.96 -17.22
C PHE A 119 -0.58 -8.19 -17.43
N ASP A 120 0.72 -7.98 -17.26
CA ASP A 120 1.69 -9.06 -17.11
C ASP A 120 1.94 -9.27 -15.59
N LEU A 121 1.44 -10.37 -15.00
CA LEU A 121 1.51 -10.65 -13.57
C LEU A 121 2.08 -12.05 -13.31
N LEU A 122 3.05 -12.18 -12.39
CA LEU A 122 3.61 -13.46 -11.94
C LEU A 122 4.02 -14.43 -13.07
N GLY A 123 4.51 -13.89 -14.19
CA GLY A 123 4.94 -14.66 -15.37
C GLY A 123 3.82 -14.96 -16.38
N TYR A 124 2.56 -14.65 -16.06
CA TYR A 124 1.48 -14.59 -17.04
C TYR A 124 1.56 -13.30 -17.85
N GLN A 125 1.12 -13.34 -19.10
CA GLN A 125 1.16 -12.20 -20.01
C GLN A 125 -0.23 -11.87 -20.53
N ASN A 126 -0.51 -10.58 -20.68
CA ASN A 126 -1.78 -10.03 -21.19
C ASN A 126 -3.02 -10.61 -20.48
N LEU A 127 -2.98 -10.74 -19.16
CA LEU A 127 -4.17 -11.04 -18.36
C LEU A 127 -5.17 -9.90 -18.50
N ASP A 128 -6.38 -10.22 -18.94
CA ASP A 128 -7.45 -9.26 -19.21
C ASP A 128 -8.38 -9.15 -18.00
N PHE A 129 -8.47 -7.96 -17.43
CA PHE A 129 -9.34 -7.63 -16.30
C PHE A 129 -10.60 -6.84 -16.72
N GLY A 130 -10.79 -6.60 -18.02
CA GLY A 130 -11.94 -5.91 -18.60
C GLY A 130 -12.02 -4.40 -18.30
N GLU A 131 -13.04 -3.74 -18.86
CA GLU A 131 -13.24 -2.28 -18.70
C GLU A 131 -13.80 -1.89 -17.32
N ALA A 132 -14.65 -2.73 -16.74
CA ALA A 132 -15.18 -2.56 -15.39
C ALA A 132 -14.35 -3.41 -14.42
N PHE A 133 -13.13 -2.95 -14.10
CA PHE A 133 -12.19 -3.64 -13.20
C PHE A 133 -12.90 -4.16 -11.95
N ASP A 134 -13.00 -5.47 -11.82
CA ASP A 134 -13.39 -6.12 -10.58
C ASP A 134 -12.13 -6.45 -9.77
N TRP A 135 -11.90 -5.68 -8.69
CA TRP A 135 -10.74 -5.84 -7.82
C TRP A 135 -10.76 -7.11 -6.96
N HIS A 136 -11.83 -7.91 -7.08
CA HIS A 136 -12.02 -9.21 -6.45
C HIS A 136 -12.12 -10.35 -7.49
N TYR A 137 -11.84 -10.10 -8.77
CA TYR A 137 -11.78 -11.11 -9.82
C TYR A 137 -10.37 -11.70 -10.00
N GLU A 138 -10.27 -13.04 -10.02
CA GLU A 138 -9.05 -13.78 -10.31
C GLU A 138 -9.15 -14.40 -11.72
N PRO A 139 -8.37 -13.94 -12.71
CA PRO A 139 -8.61 -14.23 -14.12
C PRO A 139 -8.21 -15.63 -14.59
N ILE A 140 -7.35 -16.34 -13.86
CA ILE A 140 -6.91 -17.69 -14.25
C ILE A 140 -7.98 -18.73 -13.95
N SER A 141 -8.55 -18.68 -12.74
CA SER A 141 -9.64 -19.57 -12.34
C SER A 141 -11.04 -19.00 -12.64
N GLY A 142 -11.12 -17.73 -13.05
CA GLY A 142 -12.38 -17.05 -13.35
C GLY A 142 -13.26 -16.81 -12.12
N LYS A 143 -12.65 -16.67 -10.95
CA LYS A 143 -13.37 -16.59 -9.66
C LYS A 143 -13.60 -15.15 -9.23
N HIS A 144 -14.82 -14.87 -8.81
CA HIS A 144 -15.17 -13.65 -8.09
C HIS A 144 -15.11 -13.93 -6.60
N ILE A 145 -14.15 -13.32 -5.91
CA ILE A 145 -13.87 -13.56 -4.50
C ILE A 145 -14.92 -12.81 -3.67
N PRO A 146 -15.63 -13.50 -2.74
CA PRO A 146 -16.76 -12.91 -2.03
C PRO A 146 -16.31 -11.81 -1.07
N LEU A 147 -16.93 -10.64 -1.11
CA LEU A 147 -16.61 -9.53 -0.20
C LEU A 147 -17.06 -9.84 1.25
N LYS A 148 -16.13 -10.32 2.07
CA LYS A 148 -16.32 -10.56 3.51
C LYS A 148 -15.16 -10.01 4.34
N HIS A 149 -15.29 -10.01 5.66
CA HIS A 149 -14.22 -9.52 6.53
C HIS A 149 -12.95 -10.36 6.35
N TRP A 150 -11.80 -9.71 6.23
CA TRP A 150 -10.54 -10.34 5.85
C TRP A 150 -10.08 -11.52 6.74
N LYS A 151 -10.45 -11.54 8.03
CA LYS A 151 -10.22 -12.69 8.93
C LYS A 151 -11.11 -13.91 8.71
N GLN A 152 -12.12 -13.83 7.84
CA GLN A 152 -13.07 -14.90 7.56
C GLN A 152 -12.66 -15.76 6.36
N TYR A 153 -11.64 -15.35 5.59
CA TYR A 153 -11.05 -16.19 4.56
C TYR A 153 -10.21 -17.29 5.19
N ASP A 154 -10.28 -18.49 4.61
CA ASP A 154 -9.27 -19.51 4.84
C ASP A 154 -8.14 -19.27 3.83
N GLU A 155 -6.94 -18.99 4.34
CA GLU A 155 -5.77 -18.70 3.49
C GLU A 155 -5.45 -19.87 2.54
N LEU A 156 -5.82 -21.10 2.87
CA LEU A 156 -5.51 -22.28 2.07
C LEU A 156 -6.65 -22.68 1.12
N ASP A 157 -7.80 -22.00 1.19
CA ASP A 157 -8.96 -22.32 0.37
C ASP A 157 -8.88 -21.64 -1.01
N ALA A 158 -8.20 -22.33 -1.93
CA ALA A 158 -8.16 -21.97 -3.34
C ALA A 158 -9.53 -22.19 -4.04
N GLU A 159 -10.46 -22.93 -3.42
CA GLU A 159 -11.81 -23.05 -3.96
C GLU A 159 -12.59 -21.73 -3.80
N GLU A 160 -12.33 -20.99 -2.72
CA GLU A 160 -12.90 -19.67 -2.51
C GLU A 160 -12.16 -18.57 -3.29
N THR A 161 -10.82 -18.59 -3.29
CA THR A 161 -10.01 -17.43 -3.71
C THR A 161 -9.28 -17.58 -5.04
N GLY A 162 -9.25 -18.78 -5.64
CA GLY A 162 -8.36 -19.06 -6.77
C GLY A 162 -6.89 -18.95 -6.36
N ASP A 163 -6.02 -18.56 -7.30
CA ASP A 163 -4.64 -18.15 -6.93
C ASP A 163 -4.63 -16.70 -6.45
N LYS A 164 -4.89 -16.51 -5.16
CA LYS A 164 -4.90 -15.19 -4.50
C LYS A 164 -3.63 -14.37 -4.71
N LYS A 165 -2.50 -14.98 -5.12
CA LYS A 165 -1.27 -14.21 -5.39
C LYS A 165 -1.43 -13.32 -6.63
N ILE A 166 -2.18 -13.77 -7.63
CA ILE A 166 -2.41 -13.01 -8.87
C ILE A 166 -3.21 -11.74 -8.55
N ILE A 167 -4.28 -11.90 -7.78
CA ILE A 167 -5.10 -10.74 -7.39
C ILE A 167 -4.35 -9.82 -6.42
N TRP A 168 -3.55 -10.36 -5.51
CA TRP A 168 -2.69 -9.54 -4.65
C TRP A 168 -1.66 -8.77 -5.46
N GLU A 169 -0.99 -9.37 -6.44
CA GLU A 169 -0.02 -8.68 -7.30
C GLU A 169 -0.64 -7.48 -8.00
N LEU A 170 -1.85 -7.63 -8.56
CA LEU A 170 -2.60 -6.52 -9.13
C LEU A 170 -2.90 -5.43 -8.07
N ASN A 171 -3.38 -5.84 -6.90
CA ASN A 171 -3.81 -4.97 -5.80
C ASN A 171 -2.66 -4.40 -4.94
N ARG A 172 -1.40 -4.72 -5.27
CA ARG A 172 -0.22 -3.94 -4.84
C ARG A 172 -0.13 -2.62 -5.59
N HIS A 173 -0.84 -2.49 -6.71
CA HIS A 173 -0.83 -1.32 -7.59
C HIS A 173 0.57 -0.90 -8.05
N GLN A 174 1.50 -1.83 -8.16
CA GLN A 174 2.85 -1.57 -8.69
C GLN A 174 2.77 -0.99 -10.12
N HIS A 175 1.73 -1.33 -10.87
CA HIS A 175 1.45 -0.76 -12.19
C HIS A 175 1.24 0.77 -12.18
N PHE A 176 0.91 1.39 -11.04
CA PHE A 176 0.87 2.86 -10.92
C PHE A 176 2.24 3.49 -11.15
N PHE A 177 3.32 2.79 -10.80
CA PHE A 177 4.67 3.23 -11.13
C PHE A 177 4.89 3.25 -12.64
N THR A 178 4.48 2.20 -13.34
CA THR A 178 4.59 2.09 -14.81
C THR A 178 3.83 3.22 -15.49
N LEU A 179 2.59 3.48 -15.09
CA LEU A 179 1.78 4.61 -15.57
C LEU A 179 2.48 5.95 -15.26
N GLY A 180 3.02 6.11 -14.05
CA GLY A 180 3.70 7.34 -13.64
C GLY A 180 4.97 7.64 -14.45
N VAL A 181 5.78 6.62 -14.75
CA VAL A 181 6.97 6.80 -15.61
C VAL A 181 6.55 7.12 -17.04
N ALA A 182 5.55 6.42 -17.58
CA ALA A 182 5.04 6.70 -18.92
C ALA A 182 4.49 8.12 -19.05
N TYR A 183 3.72 8.59 -18.05
CA TYR A 183 3.26 9.97 -17.95
C TYR A 183 4.42 10.96 -17.94
N GLN A 184 5.45 10.75 -17.11
CA GLN A 184 6.60 11.66 -17.02
C GLN A 184 7.47 11.69 -18.30
N LEU A 185 7.47 10.62 -19.08
CA LEU A 185 8.20 10.53 -20.35
C LEU A 185 7.43 11.16 -21.52
N SER A 186 6.12 10.97 -21.57
CA SER A 186 5.25 11.35 -22.71
C SER A 186 4.48 12.65 -22.50
N ASN A 187 4.20 13.03 -21.25
CA ASN A 187 3.19 14.01 -20.83
C ASN A 187 1.77 13.69 -21.37
N ASP A 188 1.46 12.42 -21.63
CA ASP A 188 0.11 12.01 -22.05
C ASP A 188 -0.79 11.81 -20.83
N GLU A 189 -1.87 12.59 -20.75
CA GLU A 189 -2.82 12.57 -19.64
C GLU A 189 -3.60 11.26 -19.53
N ILE A 190 -3.65 10.44 -20.60
CA ILE A 190 -4.33 9.13 -20.53
C ILE A 190 -3.80 8.25 -19.41
N PHE A 191 -2.49 8.35 -19.10
CA PHE A 191 -1.87 7.59 -18.02
C PHE A 191 -2.28 8.09 -16.63
N ALA A 192 -2.45 9.41 -16.49
CA ALA A 192 -2.94 10.02 -15.24
C ALA A 192 -4.43 9.69 -15.03
N GLU A 193 -5.24 9.82 -16.07
CA GLU A 193 -6.67 9.47 -16.07
C GLU A 193 -6.88 8.00 -15.69
N THR A 194 -6.09 7.09 -16.29
CA THR A 194 -6.14 5.65 -15.98
C THR A 194 -5.74 5.37 -14.52
N PHE A 195 -4.67 6.00 -14.03
CA PHE A 195 -4.29 5.88 -12.61
C PHE A 195 -5.42 6.32 -11.68
N ILE A 196 -6.05 7.47 -11.96
CA ILE A 196 -7.14 8.01 -11.15
C ILE A 196 -8.36 7.09 -11.20
N GLN A 197 -8.73 6.61 -12.39
CA GLN A 197 -9.82 5.65 -12.56
C GLN A 197 -9.57 4.38 -11.73
N HIS A 198 -8.35 3.82 -11.79
CA HIS A 198 -8.01 2.63 -11.02
C HIS A 198 -8.02 2.90 -9.52
N LEU A 199 -7.41 4.01 -9.08
CA LEU A 199 -7.37 4.42 -7.68
C LEU A 199 -8.78 4.60 -7.10
N ASP A 200 -9.65 5.32 -7.81
CA ASP A 200 -10.99 5.64 -7.35
C ASP A 200 -11.88 4.39 -7.32
N SER A 201 -11.87 3.61 -8.40
CA SER A 201 -12.57 2.32 -8.50
C SER A 201 -12.13 1.35 -7.39
N TRP A 202 -10.83 1.29 -7.09
CA TRP A 202 -10.33 0.46 -6.00
C TRP A 202 -10.89 0.90 -4.65
N MET A 203 -10.87 2.20 -4.36
CA MET A 203 -11.41 2.76 -3.11
C MET A 203 -12.90 2.48 -2.94
N GLU A 204 -13.67 2.45 -4.03
CA GLU A 204 -15.10 2.12 -4.01
C GLU A 204 -15.36 0.63 -3.73
N GLN A 205 -14.57 -0.25 -4.33
CA GLN A 205 -14.76 -1.71 -4.24
C GLN A 205 -14.04 -2.37 -3.07
N ASN A 206 -13.16 -1.66 -2.36
CA ASN A 206 -12.37 -2.21 -1.25
C ASN A 206 -12.57 -1.46 0.06
N PRO A 207 -13.79 -1.49 0.66
CA PRO A 207 -14.02 -0.91 1.98
C PRO A 207 -13.01 -1.44 3.01
N PRO A 208 -12.56 -0.59 3.95
CA PRO A 208 -11.67 -1.01 5.02
C PRO A 208 -12.05 -2.31 5.73
N GLY A 209 -11.10 -3.26 5.75
CA GLY A 209 -11.25 -4.55 6.43
C GLY A 209 -12.13 -5.57 5.71
N LEU A 210 -12.66 -5.25 4.52
CA LEU A 210 -13.48 -6.16 3.72
C LEU A 210 -12.76 -6.52 2.42
N GLY A 211 -12.78 -7.81 2.07
CA GLY A 211 -12.14 -8.30 0.85
C GLY A 211 -10.79 -8.97 1.07
N VAL A 212 -10.35 -9.70 0.05
CA VAL A 212 -9.07 -10.42 0.03
C VAL A 212 -7.87 -9.46 0.10
N ASN A 213 -8.06 -8.21 -0.33
CA ASN A 213 -7.03 -7.16 -0.41
C ASN A 213 -6.60 -6.56 0.95
N TRP A 214 -7.27 -6.97 2.04
CA TRP A 214 -6.91 -6.64 3.43
C TRP A 214 -6.38 -7.85 4.21
N MET A 215 -6.27 -9.02 3.57
CA MET A 215 -5.95 -10.27 4.25
C MET A 215 -4.47 -10.34 4.69
N SER A 216 -3.58 -9.74 3.90
CA SER A 216 -2.14 -9.72 4.15
C SER A 216 -1.65 -8.29 4.39
N SER A 217 -1.07 -8.06 5.58
CA SER A 217 -0.47 -6.78 5.96
C SER A 217 0.66 -6.36 5.02
N LEU A 218 1.41 -7.32 4.48
CA LEU A 218 2.46 -7.02 3.50
C LEU A 218 1.89 -6.38 2.23
N GLU A 219 0.76 -6.87 1.74
CA GLU A 219 0.09 -6.34 0.55
C GLU A 219 -0.46 -4.94 0.79
N VAL A 220 -1.01 -4.70 1.98
CA VAL A 220 -1.44 -3.38 2.46
C VAL A 220 -0.27 -2.40 2.48
N ALA A 221 0.92 -2.85 2.91
CA ALA A 221 2.14 -2.04 2.92
C ALA A 221 2.64 -1.70 1.51
N PHE A 222 2.72 -2.68 0.61
CA PHE A 222 3.13 -2.44 -0.78
C PHE A 222 2.19 -1.47 -1.48
N ARG A 223 0.88 -1.66 -1.35
CA ARG A 223 -0.11 -0.75 -1.92
C ARG A 223 0.05 0.69 -1.42
N ALA A 224 0.25 0.87 -0.11
CA ALA A 224 0.48 2.19 0.46
C ALA A 224 1.73 2.87 -0.12
N MET A 225 2.81 2.12 -0.33
CA MET A 225 4.02 2.62 -0.98
C MET A 225 3.76 3.00 -2.44
N SER A 226 3.12 2.11 -3.23
CA SER A 226 2.77 2.38 -4.62
C SER A 226 1.97 3.67 -4.80
N TRP A 227 0.98 3.91 -3.92
CA TRP A 227 0.16 5.12 -3.94
C TRP A 227 0.97 6.38 -3.66
N ILE A 228 1.82 6.36 -2.64
CA ILE A 228 2.68 7.50 -2.30
C ILE A 228 3.59 7.86 -3.48
N TRP A 229 4.17 6.87 -4.16
CA TRP A 229 4.96 7.09 -5.37
C TRP A 229 4.12 7.68 -6.50
N ALA A 230 2.93 7.12 -6.75
CA ALA A 230 2.02 7.58 -7.78
C ALA A 230 1.62 9.05 -7.58
N PHE A 231 1.29 9.47 -6.34
CA PHE A 231 0.92 10.87 -6.06
C PHE A 231 2.02 11.84 -6.48
N ASN A 232 3.29 11.47 -6.25
CA ASN A 232 4.41 12.31 -6.67
C ASN A 232 4.62 12.30 -8.20
N PHE A 233 4.35 11.20 -8.90
CA PHE A 233 4.38 11.17 -10.36
C PHE A 233 3.26 12.01 -10.98
N PHE A 234 2.07 12.03 -10.38
CA PHE A 234 0.90 12.68 -10.98
C PHE A 234 0.59 14.05 -10.39
N LYS A 235 1.45 14.59 -9.50
CA LYS A 235 1.20 15.86 -8.79
C LYS A 235 0.88 17.06 -9.68
N ASP A 236 1.39 17.07 -10.91
CA ASP A 236 1.22 18.17 -11.86
C ASP A 236 0.13 17.89 -12.91
N SER A 237 -0.52 16.73 -12.87
CA SER A 237 -1.67 16.45 -13.75
C SER A 237 -2.88 17.26 -13.27
N PRO A 238 -3.61 17.94 -14.17
CA PRO A 238 -4.84 18.64 -13.83
C PRO A 238 -5.96 17.69 -13.37
N ASN A 239 -5.85 16.40 -13.70
CA ASN A 239 -6.82 15.39 -13.32
C ASN A 239 -6.61 14.90 -11.86
N PHE A 240 -5.41 15.02 -11.30
CA PHE A 240 -5.13 14.58 -9.93
C PHE A 240 -5.49 15.66 -8.91
N THR A 241 -6.78 15.74 -8.57
CA THR A 241 -7.31 16.85 -7.77
C THR A 241 -7.05 16.70 -6.27
N PRO A 242 -7.13 17.81 -5.50
CA PRO A 242 -7.07 17.80 -4.05
C PRO A 242 -8.08 16.86 -3.38
N GLU A 243 -9.28 16.71 -3.93
CA GLU A 243 -10.34 15.85 -3.39
C GLU A 243 -9.99 14.37 -3.53
N ILE A 244 -9.44 13.97 -4.69
CA ILE A 244 -8.97 12.60 -4.92
C ILE A 244 -7.85 12.27 -3.93
N LEU A 245 -6.89 13.18 -3.77
CA LEU A 245 -5.82 13.00 -2.79
C LEU A 245 -6.41 12.90 -1.37
N GLN A 246 -7.29 13.79 -0.94
CA GLN A 246 -7.91 13.73 0.38
C GLN A 246 -8.63 12.39 0.63
N LYS A 247 -9.40 11.90 -0.36
CA LYS A 247 -10.04 10.58 -0.32
C LYS A 247 -8.99 9.48 -0.12
N ALA A 248 -7.92 9.49 -0.91
CA ALA A 248 -6.85 8.51 -0.82
C ALA A 248 -6.04 8.60 0.48
N LEU A 249 -5.85 9.80 1.05
CA LEU A 249 -5.18 10.01 2.34
C LEU A 249 -5.96 9.37 3.50
N LYS A 250 -7.29 9.40 3.47
CA LYS A 250 -8.13 8.67 4.43
C LYS A 250 -7.91 7.17 4.34
N PHE A 251 -7.78 6.64 3.14
CA PHE A 251 -7.42 5.24 2.94
C PHE A 251 -6.01 4.96 3.46
N LEU A 252 -4.99 5.74 3.11
CA LEU A 252 -3.63 5.54 3.62
C LEU A 252 -3.55 5.59 5.15
N HIS A 253 -4.33 6.45 5.80
CA HIS A 253 -4.48 6.44 7.25
C HIS A 253 -4.97 5.07 7.75
N VAL A 254 -6.05 4.55 7.16
CA VAL A 254 -6.61 3.25 7.54
C VAL A 254 -5.66 2.08 7.20
N HIS A 255 -4.89 2.16 6.12
CA HIS A 255 -3.80 1.22 5.83
C HIS A 255 -2.77 1.22 6.96
N GLY A 256 -2.32 2.41 7.40
CA GLY A 256 -1.40 2.53 8.54
C GLY A 256 -1.96 1.93 9.83
N ARG A 257 -3.23 2.20 10.16
CA ARG A 257 -3.89 1.60 11.33
C ARG A 257 -3.99 0.08 11.23
N HIS A 258 -4.26 -0.46 10.05
CA HIS A 258 -4.28 -1.90 9.82
C HIS A 258 -2.88 -2.51 10.05
N LEU A 259 -1.84 -1.92 9.46
CA LEU A 259 -0.46 -2.37 9.63
C LEU A 259 -0.04 -2.38 11.10
N GLU A 260 -0.29 -1.29 11.84
CA GLU A 260 0.06 -1.20 13.27
C GLU A 260 -0.59 -2.29 14.13
N LYS A 261 -1.84 -2.65 13.82
CA LYS A 261 -2.59 -3.69 14.54
C LYS A 261 -2.10 -5.09 14.16
N TYR A 262 -1.85 -5.33 12.87
CA TYR A 262 -1.74 -6.67 12.31
C TYR A 262 -0.35 -7.00 11.76
N LEU A 263 0.71 -6.45 12.36
CA LEU A 263 2.10 -6.86 12.06
C LEU A 263 2.28 -8.37 12.18
N SER A 264 3.01 -8.97 11.22
CA SER A 264 3.24 -10.41 11.09
C SER A 264 4.31 -10.96 12.04
N THR A 265 4.50 -10.32 13.21
CA THR A 265 5.60 -10.58 14.16
C THR A 265 5.76 -12.05 14.56
N TYR A 266 4.67 -12.81 14.61
CA TYR A 266 4.66 -14.21 15.06
C TYR A 266 4.06 -15.18 14.02
N TYR A 267 4.05 -14.83 12.73
CA TYR A 267 3.48 -15.66 11.66
C TYR A 267 4.50 -16.03 10.57
N SER A 268 5.23 -15.05 10.05
CA SER A 268 6.22 -15.25 8.98
C SER A 268 7.42 -14.32 9.23
N PRO A 269 8.40 -14.73 10.06
CA PRO A 269 9.43 -13.83 10.52
C PRO A 269 10.50 -13.74 9.42
N ASN A 270 10.50 -12.64 8.68
CA ASN A 270 11.68 -11.81 8.35
C ASN A 270 11.36 -10.89 7.16
N THR A 271 10.79 -11.42 6.06
CA THR A 271 10.51 -10.62 4.85
C THR A 271 9.22 -9.81 4.98
N HIS A 272 8.12 -10.43 5.43
CA HIS A 272 6.84 -9.75 5.61
C HIS A 272 6.96 -8.59 6.59
N LEU A 273 7.54 -8.85 7.76
CA LEU A 273 7.68 -7.85 8.80
C LEU A 273 8.57 -6.66 8.37
N THR A 274 9.59 -6.91 7.54
CA THR A 274 10.44 -5.84 7.00
C THR A 274 9.67 -4.99 5.99
N GLY A 275 8.90 -5.61 5.08
CA GLY A 275 8.05 -4.86 4.14
C GLY A 275 6.94 -4.07 4.85
N GLU A 276 6.30 -4.65 5.86
CA GLU A 276 5.31 -3.98 6.70
C GLU A 276 5.90 -2.78 7.46
N ALA A 277 7.09 -2.96 8.04
CA ALA A 277 7.82 -1.88 8.71
C ALA A 277 8.23 -0.77 7.74
N LEU A 278 8.64 -1.13 6.52
CA LEU A 278 8.93 -0.16 5.47
C LEU A 278 7.68 0.62 5.07
N GLY A 279 6.54 -0.03 4.86
CA GLY A 279 5.27 0.65 4.58
C GLY A 279 4.88 1.64 5.68
N LEU A 280 5.03 1.25 6.96
CA LEU A 280 4.84 2.16 8.10
C LEU A 280 5.81 3.34 8.08
N TYR A 281 7.08 3.12 7.72
CA TYR A 281 8.05 4.20 7.57
C TYR A 281 7.63 5.20 6.48
N TYR A 282 7.21 4.72 5.31
CA TYR A 282 6.68 5.54 4.23
C TYR A 282 5.46 6.36 4.69
N LEU A 283 4.48 5.72 5.32
CA LEU A 283 3.30 6.40 5.85
C LEU A 283 3.65 7.44 6.93
N GLY A 284 4.54 7.10 7.86
CA GLY A 284 4.93 8.00 8.95
C GLY A 284 5.76 9.20 8.51
N THR A 285 6.45 9.10 7.38
CA THR A 285 7.20 10.22 6.78
C THR A 285 6.30 11.12 5.93
N GLN A 286 5.35 10.55 5.19
CA GLN A 286 4.45 11.30 4.29
C GLN A 286 3.19 11.83 4.97
N LEU A 287 2.74 11.19 6.04
CA LEU A 287 1.56 11.59 6.81
C LEU A 287 1.92 12.01 8.24
N PRO A 288 2.93 12.87 8.46
CA PRO A 288 3.34 13.26 9.80
C PRO A 288 2.24 14.05 10.52
N PHE A 289 1.31 14.62 9.74
CA PHE A 289 0.19 15.43 10.21
C PHE A 289 -0.98 14.60 10.75
N SER A 290 -1.02 13.28 10.55
CA SER A 290 -2.06 12.44 11.14
C SER A 290 -1.77 12.18 12.62
N ASN A 291 -2.78 12.26 13.50
CA ASN A 291 -2.72 11.90 14.93
C ASN A 291 -2.47 10.41 15.18
N ALA A 292 -2.13 9.63 14.15
CA ALA A 292 -1.72 8.26 14.32
C ALA A 292 -0.36 8.28 15.03
N PRO A 293 -0.28 7.82 16.29
CA PRO A 293 0.90 8.05 17.11
C PRO A 293 2.11 7.39 16.46
N ASN A 294 3.06 8.21 15.99
CA ASN A 294 4.41 7.81 15.60
C ASN A 294 4.49 6.56 14.68
N ILE A 295 3.74 6.55 13.57
CA ILE A 295 3.81 5.49 12.55
C ILE A 295 5.29 5.20 12.13
N GLY A 296 6.18 6.22 12.12
CA GLY A 296 7.59 6.07 11.76
C GLY A 296 8.61 5.99 12.91
N ALA A 297 8.47 6.80 13.98
CA ALA A 297 9.57 7.01 14.94
C ALA A 297 9.72 5.89 15.99
N ASP A 298 8.61 5.31 16.44
CA ASP A 298 8.63 4.20 17.42
C ASP A 298 8.71 2.84 16.73
N SER A 299 8.18 2.72 15.50
CA SER A 299 8.36 1.56 14.64
C SER A 299 9.84 1.38 14.25
N ALA A 300 10.51 2.44 13.76
CA ALA A 300 11.94 2.38 13.43
C ALA A 300 12.83 2.03 14.66
N LYS A 301 12.44 2.47 15.87
CA LYS A 301 13.12 2.09 17.12
C LYS A 301 12.86 0.63 17.52
N LYS A 302 11.60 0.15 17.40
CA LYS A 302 11.24 -1.26 17.64
C LYS A 302 11.89 -2.22 16.66
N PHE A 303 12.08 -1.81 15.41
CA PHE A 303 12.70 -2.60 14.33
C PHE A 303 14.21 -2.43 14.23
N SER A 304 14.89 -2.21 15.36
CA SER A 304 16.34 -2.41 15.45
C SER A 304 16.65 -3.90 15.22
N LEU A 305 16.67 -4.32 13.95
CA LEU A 305 16.89 -5.71 13.56
C LEU A 305 18.27 -6.16 14.07
N PRO A 306 18.36 -7.32 14.76
CA PRO A 306 19.60 -7.79 15.36
C PRO A 306 20.69 -8.13 14.31
N ASN A 307 20.33 -8.31 13.05
CA ASN A 307 21.24 -8.74 11.99
C ASN A 307 21.69 -7.60 11.06
N SER A 308 22.96 -7.63 10.67
CA SER A 308 23.67 -6.60 9.91
C SER A 308 23.27 -6.50 8.43
N THR A 309 22.67 -7.54 7.86
CA THR A 309 22.22 -7.58 6.46
C THR A 309 20.91 -6.82 6.23
N ASP A 310 19.97 -6.85 7.18
CA ASP A 310 18.69 -6.14 7.03
C ASP A 310 18.81 -4.63 7.28
N ARG A 311 19.82 -4.22 8.09
CA ARG A 311 20.22 -2.81 8.18
C ARG A 311 20.64 -2.25 6.83
N PHE A 312 21.22 -3.06 5.96
CA PHE A 312 21.70 -2.61 4.66
C PHE A 312 20.55 -2.20 3.73
N CYS A 313 19.41 -2.90 3.74
CA CYS A 313 18.25 -2.57 2.89
C CYS A 313 17.56 -1.25 3.29
N LEU A 314 17.32 -1.05 4.59
CA LEU A 314 16.75 0.22 5.08
C LEU A 314 17.76 1.36 4.93
N THR A 315 19.05 1.15 5.25
CA THR A 315 20.07 2.21 5.16
C THR A 315 20.38 2.61 3.71
N ALA A 316 20.27 1.69 2.74
CA ALA A 316 20.43 1.99 1.32
C ALA A 316 19.28 2.87 0.79
N CYS A 317 18.03 2.65 1.21
CA CYS A 317 16.90 3.54 0.91
C CYS A 317 17.05 4.92 1.59
N ILE A 318 17.74 4.97 2.74
CA ILE A 318 17.92 6.18 3.57
C ILE A 318 19.15 7.01 3.12
N SER A 319 19.97 6.54 2.16
CA SER A 319 21.17 7.27 1.74
C SER A 319 20.81 8.60 1.07
N SER A 320 21.19 9.70 1.72
CA SER A 320 21.01 11.09 1.28
C SER A 320 21.91 11.48 0.09
N LYS A 321 22.26 10.53 -0.78
CA LYS A 321 23.03 10.78 -2.00
C LYS A 321 22.03 10.99 -3.16
N PRO A 322 22.33 11.88 -4.12
CA PRO A 322 21.54 11.98 -5.33
C PRO A 322 21.48 10.61 -6.00
N LEU A 323 20.27 10.12 -6.30
CA LEU A 323 20.06 8.80 -6.90
C LEU A 323 20.83 8.72 -8.22
N GLY A 324 21.74 7.76 -8.33
CA GLY A 324 22.30 7.34 -9.59
C GLY A 324 21.35 6.37 -10.32
N ILE A 325 21.63 6.09 -11.58
CA ILE A 325 20.91 5.08 -12.38
C ILE A 325 20.84 3.71 -11.66
N ASN A 326 21.84 3.40 -10.84
CA ASN A 326 21.88 2.17 -10.04
C ASN A 326 20.88 2.15 -8.87
N ASP A 327 20.52 3.31 -8.32
CA ASP A 327 19.57 3.41 -7.20
C ASP A 327 18.12 3.32 -7.70
N ILE A 328 17.82 3.84 -8.90
CA ILE A 328 16.54 3.59 -9.60
C ILE A 328 16.37 2.10 -9.88
N ARG A 329 17.44 1.42 -10.31
CA ARG A 329 17.42 -0.04 -10.46
C ARG A 329 17.14 -0.72 -9.12
N LEU A 330 17.81 -0.34 -8.04
CA LEU A 330 17.57 -0.93 -6.71
C LEU A 330 16.14 -0.73 -6.20
N ILE A 331 15.56 0.47 -6.38
CA ILE A 331 14.20 0.77 -5.97
C ILE A 331 13.19 0.05 -6.87
N SER A 332 13.42 0.02 -8.18
CA SER A 332 12.63 -0.79 -9.09
C SER A 332 12.72 -2.28 -8.73
N THR A 333 13.90 -2.80 -8.42
CA THR A 333 14.08 -4.19 -7.98
C THR A 333 13.38 -4.44 -6.65
N PHE A 334 13.33 -3.49 -5.73
CA PHE A 334 12.63 -3.69 -4.45
C PHE A 334 11.10 -3.57 -4.58
N ILE A 335 10.62 -2.72 -5.49
CA ILE A 335 9.20 -2.56 -5.81
C ILE A 335 8.70 -3.67 -6.74
N PHE A 336 9.54 -4.25 -7.61
CA PHE A 336 9.15 -5.26 -8.61
C PHE A 336 9.66 -6.68 -8.30
N CYS A 337 10.60 -6.88 -7.37
CA CYS A 337 11.05 -8.23 -6.96
C CYS A 337 10.53 -8.68 -5.58
N PHE A 338 9.78 -7.83 -4.87
CA PHE A 338 8.98 -8.20 -3.71
C PHE A 338 7.53 -7.87 -3.97
#